data_AF-A0A523JWE5-F1
#
_entry.id   AF-A0A523JWE5-F1
#
_cell.length_a   1.000
_cell.length_b   1.000
_cell.length_c   1.000
_cell.angle_alpha   90.00
_cell.angle_beta   90.00
_cell.angle_gamma   90.00
#
_symmetry.space_group_name_H-M   'P 1'
#
loop_
_entity.id
_entity.type
_entity.pdbx_description
1 polymer ?
#
loop_
_entity_poly.entity_id
_entity_poly.type
_entity_poly.pdbx_seq_one_letter_code
_entity_poly.pdbx_strand_id
1 'polypeptide(L)'
;MMNTKPEKMTGGCLCGAVRYEVTAPLQGAQYCHCRMCQKANGAPVVTWTWVPLENFSYSKGEPVALGNETHHARRSPYQREFSPSAWPPGVD
;
A
#
# COMPACT_ATOMS: atom_id res chain seq x y z
N MET A 1 -25.66 16.22 -0.16
CA MET A 1 -25.38 15.71 1.19
C MET A 1 -24.60 14.42 1.01
N MET A 2 -23.30 14.41 1.33
CA MET A 2 -22.48 13.21 1.17
C MET A 2 -22.85 12.21 2.27
N ASN A 3 -23.21 10.98 1.90
CA ASN A 3 -23.48 9.91 2.87
C ASN A 3 -22.23 9.64 3.71
N THR A 4 -22.36 9.76 5.04
CA THR A 4 -21.27 9.71 6.04
C THR A 4 -21.11 8.34 6.70
N LYS A 5 -21.79 7.29 6.23
CA LYS A 5 -21.55 5.94 6.73
C LYS A 5 -20.38 5.33 5.92
N PRO A 6 -19.25 4.98 6.54
CA PRO A 6 -18.19 4.27 5.81
C PRO A 6 -18.73 2.89 5.48
N GLU A 7 -19.19 2.75 4.24
CA GLU A 7 -19.43 1.45 3.67
C GLU A 7 -18.06 0.73 3.60
N LYS A 8 -18.05 -0.54 3.97
CA LYS A 8 -16.85 -1.38 3.93
C LYS A 8 -16.20 -1.24 2.55
N MET A 9 -15.00 -0.68 2.50
CA MET A 9 -14.27 -0.46 1.24
C MET A 9 -13.43 -1.70 0.94
N THR A 10 -13.36 -2.09 -0.34
CA THR A 10 -12.53 -3.21 -0.79
C THR A 10 -11.54 -2.74 -1.84
N GLY A 11 -10.40 -3.42 -1.93
CA GLY A 11 -9.38 -3.13 -2.93
C GLY A 11 -8.41 -4.29 -3.11
N GLY A 12 -7.34 -4.07 -3.86
CA GLY A 12 -6.29 -5.07 -4.02
C GLY A 12 -5.37 -4.80 -5.19
N CYS A 13 -4.39 -5.69 -5.35
CA CYS A 13 -3.45 -5.63 -6.46
C CYS A 13 -4.17 -5.88 -7.79
N LEU A 14 -3.69 -5.25 -8.88
CA LEU A 14 -4.25 -5.41 -10.22
C LEU A 14 -4.27 -6.87 -10.69
N CYS A 15 -3.26 -7.66 -10.33
CA CYS A 15 -3.20 -9.09 -10.65
C CYS A 15 -4.25 -9.94 -9.92
N GLY A 16 -4.88 -9.41 -8.88
CA GLY A 16 -5.91 -10.10 -8.09
C GLY A 16 -5.39 -11.19 -7.13
N ALA A 17 -4.08 -11.35 -6.99
CA ALA A 17 -3.48 -12.26 -6.02
C ALA A 17 -3.65 -11.78 -4.57
N VAL A 18 -3.64 -10.46 -4.35
CA VAL A 18 -3.85 -9.83 -3.04
C VAL A 18 -5.12 -8.97 -3.06
N ARG A 19 -5.99 -9.17 -2.06
CA ARG A 19 -7.20 -8.35 -1.81
C ARG A 19 -7.25 -7.92 -0.35
N TYR A 20 -7.79 -6.74 -0.10
CA TYR A 20 -7.94 -6.19 1.24
C TYR A 20 -9.31 -5.54 1.43
N GLU A 21 -9.67 -5.38 2.71
CA GLU A 21 -10.87 -4.71 3.17
C GLU A 21 -10.53 -3.63 4.19
N VAL A 22 -11.33 -2.56 4.20
CA VAL A 22 -11.19 -1.43 5.10
C VAL A 22 -12.55 -1.12 5.74
N THR A 23 -12.59 -1.05 7.07
CA THR A 23 -13.83 -0.91 7.85
C THR A 23 -14.01 0.47 8.49
N ALA A 24 -13.13 1.43 8.18
CA ALA A 24 -13.19 2.80 8.67
C ALA A 24 -12.97 3.81 7.53
N PRO A 25 -13.36 5.09 7.70
CA PRO A 25 -13.02 6.15 6.77
C PRO A 25 -11.49 6.28 6.63
N LEU A 26 -11.04 6.62 5.42
CA LEU A 26 -9.64 6.98 5.19
C LEU A 26 -9.30 8.27 5.94
N GLN A 27 -8.16 8.28 6.62
CA GLN A 27 -7.72 9.39 7.47
C GLN A 27 -7.02 10.52 6.70
N GLY A 28 -6.88 10.40 5.38
CA GLY A 28 -6.29 11.41 4.52
C GLY A 28 -5.74 10.85 3.22
N ALA A 29 -5.32 11.74 2.33
CA ALA A 29 -4.59 11.39 1.12
C ALA A 29 -3.43 12.36 0.88
N GLN A 30 -2.32 11.88 0.33
CA GLN A 30 -1.17 12.71 -0.04
C GLN A 30 -0.62 12.32 -1.39
N TYR A 31 0.01 13.29 -2.05
CA TYR A 31 0.91 13.05 -3.16
C TYR A 31 2.35 12.97 -2.65
N CYS A 32 3.07 11.92 -3.04
CA CYS A 32 4.49 11.76 -2.74
C CYS A 32 5.33 11.85 -4.01
N HIS A 33 6.33 12.72 -3.96
CA HIS A 33 7.26 13.02 -5.06
C HIS A 33 8.69 12.51 -4.79
N CYS A 34 8.91 11.78 -3.68
CA CYS A 34 10.26 11.36 -3.32
C CYS A 34 10.79 10.30 -4.29
N ARG A 35 12.12 10.31 -4.53
CA ARG A 35 12.76 9.41 -5.49
C ARG A 35 12.52 7.93 -5.18
N MET A 36 12.40 7.55 -3.91
CA MET A 36 12.08 6.18 -3.53
C MET A 36 10.68 5.77 -4.00
N CYS A 37 9.67 6.61 -3.77
CA CYS A 37 8.31 6.32 -4.20
C CYS A 37 8.20 6.29 -5.72
N GLN A 38 8.94 7.16 -6.42
CA GLN A 38 9.02 7.13 -7.88
C GLN A 38 9.62 5.81 -8.39
N LYS A 39 10.76 5.40 -7.85
CA LYS A 39 11.43 4.14 -8.23
C LYS A 39 10.58 2.91 -7.91
N ALA A 40 9.96 2.87 -6.73
CA ALA A 40 9.17 1.72 -6.29
C ALA A 40 7.89 1.50 -7.10
N ASN A 41 7.32 2.54 -7.69
CA ASN A 41 6.05 2.47 -8.41
C ASN A 41 6.17 2.77 -9.91
N GLY A 42 7.37 3.10 -10.41
CA GLY A 42 7.57 3.49 -11.80
C GLY A 42 6.80 4.75 -12.23
N ALA A 43 6.45 5.63 -11.29
CA ALA A 43 5.57 6.78 -11.51
C ALA A 43 6.22 8.10 -11.06
N PRO A 44 5.92 9.25 -11.71
CA PRO A 44 6.47 10.55 -11.29
C PRO A 44 5.92 11.01 -9.94
N VAL A 45 4.69 10.60 -9.60
CA VAL A 45 3.99 10.90 -8.35
C VAL A 45 3.17 9.69 -7.96
N VAL A 46 3.08 9.40 -6.66
CA VAL A 46 2.19 8.38 -6.12
C VAL A 46 1.25 8.97 -5.08
N THR A 47 0.06 8.39 -4.97
CA THR A 47 -0.93 8.75 -3.96
C THR A 47 -0.90 7.76 -2.80
N TRP A 48 -0.84 8.27 -1.58
CA TRP A 48 -0.97 7.47 -0.36
C TRP A 48 -2.24 7.83 0.39
N THR A 49 -2.78 6.85 1.11
CA THR A 49 -3.84 7.02 2.10
C THR A 49 -3.54 6.12 3.30
N TRP A 50 -4.26 6.30 4.40
CA TRP A 50 -4.03 5.57 5.64
C TRP A 50 -5.34 5.33 6.37
N VAL A 51 -5.33 4.24 7.13
CA VAL A 51 -6.40 3.78 8.01
C VAL A 51 -5.75 3.11 9.22
N PRO A 52 -6.35 3.14 10.42
CA PRO A 52 -5.85 2.35 11.54
C PRO A 52 -5.72 0.88 11.18
N LEU A 53 -4.65 0.24 11.64
CA LEU A 53 -4.36 -1.16 11.30
C LEU A 53 -5.48 -2.11 11.75
N GLU A 54 -6.11 -1.83 12.90
CA GLU A 54 -7.27 -2.57 13.40
C GLU A 54 -8.50 -2.52 12.46
N ASN A 55 -8.54 -1.57 11.53
CA ASN A 55 -9.60 -1.43 10.54
C ASN A 55 -9.20 -1.92 9.14
N PHE A 56 -8.02 -2.53 9.00
CA PHE A 56 -7.51 -3.09 7.76
C PHE A 56 -7.33 -4.60 7.89
N SER A 57 -7.69 -5.34 6.85
CA SER A 57 -7.36 -6.77 6.75
C SER A 57 -7.15 -7.23 5.32
N TYR A 58 -6.27 -8.21 5.13
CA TYR A 58 -6.18 -8.95 3.88
C TYR A 58 -7.32 -9.98 3.82
N SER A 59 -8.15 -9.91 2.78
CA SER A 59 -9.24 -10.87 2.55
C SER A 59 -8.84 -11.99 1.59
N LYS A 60 -7.74 -11.83 0.85
CA LYS A 60 -7.15 -12.86 -0.01
C LYS A 60 -5.66 -12.61 -0.21
N GLY A 61 -4.89 -13.68 -0.13
CA GLY A 61 -3.45 -13.69 -0.44
C GLY A 61 -2.61 -13.02 0.65
N GLU A 62 -1.33 -13.39 0.67
CA GLU A 62 -0.34 -12.79 1.56
C GLU A 62 0.62 -11.94 0.71
N PRO A 63 0.77 -10.65 1.01
CA PRO A 63 1.78 -9.85 0.37
C PRO A 63 3.17 -10.16 0.96
N VAL A 64 4.22 -9.78 0.24
CA VAL A 64 5.60 -9.92 0.67
C VAL A 64 6.13 -8.53 1.04
N ALA A 65 6.77 -8.43 2.20
CA ALA A 65 7.45 -7.21 2.59
C ALA A 65 8.67 -6.97 1.68
N LEU A 66 8.80 -5.76 1.14
CA LEU A 66 10.02 -5.35 0.46
C LEU A 66 11.16 -5.19 1.47
N GLY A 67 12.35 -5.65 1.09
CA GLY A 67 13.57 -5.47 1.86
C GLY A 67 13.90 -3.98 2.07
N ASN A 68 14.62 -3.70 3.14
CA ASN A 68 14.92 -2.33 3.56
C ASN A 68 16.20 -1.75 2.93
N GLU A 69 16.59 -2.20 1.72
CA GLU A 69 17.88 -1.88 1.07
C GLU A 69 18.15 -0.39 0.78
N THR A 70 17.18 0.52 1.02
CA THR A 70 17.43 1.97 0.94
C THR A 70 17.64 2.59 2.32
N HIS A 71 18.58 3.54 2.46
CA HIS A 71 18.93 4.21 3.72
C HIS A 71 17.74 4.79 4.52
N HIS A 72 16.62 5.11 3.86
CA HIS A 72 15.38 5.55 4.51
C HIS A 72 14.41 4.41 4.86
N ALA A 73 14.44 3.27 4.16
CA ALA A 73 13.65 2.10 4.52
C ALA A 73 14.11 1.50 5.87
N ARG A 74 15.41 1.56 6.19
CA ARG A 74 15.94 1.19 7.52
C ARG A 74 15.47 2.07 8.68
N ARG A 75 15.02 3.31 8.40
CA ARG A 75 14.51 4.25 9.41
C ARG A 75 13.01 4.49 9.31
N SER A 76 12.34 3.85 8.36
CA SER A 76 10.90 3.99 8.22
C SER A 76 10.23 3.06 9.22
N PRO A 77 9.30 3.55 10.06
CA PRO A 77 8.42 2.66 10.81
C PRO A 77 7.40 1.97 9.90
N TYR A 78 7.31 2.33 8.61
CA TYR A 78 6.35 1.79 7.67
C TYR A 78 6.94 0.63 6.87
N GLN A 79 6.38 -0.56 7.05
CA GLN A 79 6.63 -1.70 6.17
C GLN A 79 5.89 -1.50 4.84
N ARG A 80 6.57 -1.81 3.73
CA ARG A 80 5.96 -1.79 2.40
C ARG A 80 5.77 -3.21 1.93
N GLU A 81 4.57 -3.52 1.49
CA GLU A 81 4.16 -4.86 1.12
C GLU A 81 3.68 -4.86 -0.33
N PHE A 82 4.13 -5.84 -1.11
CA PHE A 82 3.78 -6.00 -2.52
C PHE A 82 3.21 -7.39 -2.77
N SER A 83 2.35 -7.53 -3.77
CA SER A 83 1.92 -8.87 -4.18
C SER A 83 3.13 -9.66 -4.68
N PRO A 84 3.27 -10.96 -4.33
CA PRO A 84 4.40 -11.78 -4.80
C PRO A 84 4.50 -11.87 -6.34
N SER A 85 3.37 -11.73 -7.03
CA SER A 85 3.30 -11.72 -8.49
C SER A 85 3.42 -10.32 -9.11
N ALA A 86 3.51 -9.27 -8.28
CA ALA A 86 3.87 -7.94 -8.71
C ALA A 86 5.39 -7.75 -8.55
N TRP A 87 5.99 -7.00 -9.46
CA TRP A 87 7.41 -6.63 -9.51
C TRP A 87 8.08 -6.32 -8.14
N PRO A 88 9.39 -6.62 -7.93
CA PRO A 88 10.34 -7.16 -8.91
C PRO A 88 10.61 -8.66 -8.74
N PRO A 89 10.64 -9.44 -9.84
CA PRO A 89 11.37 -10.69 -9.85
C PRO A 89 12.88 -10.37 -9.82
N GLY A 90 13.59 -10.82 -8.78
CA GLY A 90 15.05 -10.77 -8.72
C GLY A 90 15.64 -9.37 -8.51
N VAL A 91 16.13 -9.10 -7.30
CA VAL A 91 17.18 -8.10 -7.07
C VAL A 91 18.43 -8.85 -6.59
N ASP A 92 19.29 -9.18 -7.53
CA ASP A 92 20.73 -9.02 -7.38
C ASP A 92 21.10 -7.54 -7.16
#